data_AF-A0AAU6QZB1-F1
#
_entry.id   AF-A0AAU6QZB1-F1
#
_cell.length_a   1.000
_cell.length_b   1.000
_cell.length_c   1.000
_cell.angle_alpha   90.00
_cell.angle_beta   90.00
_cell.angle_gamma   90.00
#
_symmetry.space_group_name_H-M   'P 1'
#
loop_
_entity.id
_entity.type
_entity.pdbx_description
1 polymer ?
#
loop_
_entity_poly.entity_id
_entity_poly.type
_entity_poly.pdbx_seq_one_letter_code
_entity_poly.pdbx_strand_id
1 'polypeptide(L)'
;MNIHLRFINRSNDRGNSEVVLFQRNVIPDFDELAIAWKVIRFCGRDCIHPFVYSTGIEIALGDEHGNYSPRATAQGGERFVVGVHPTGRARLTADPAPAGGADNSADIQVVNRMQRGAVNVNAFNAGKLIATKWAVAPAQKAVFRFTPVLWIGAASQVQEGRALSSAVLSSDNTMLPLSGIAAADIVMTGGGSGADAQPFGFALENVVHV
;
A
#
# COMPACT_ATOMS: atom_id res chain seq x y z
N MET A 1 1.52 14.17 -0.57
CA MET A 1 2.54 14.71 0.38
C MET A 1 3.56 13.63 0.64
N ASN A 2 4.83 13.98 0.79
CA ASN A 2 5.89 13.02 1.12
C ASN A 2 6.21 13.12 2.61
N ILE A 3 6.36 11.96 3.25
CA ILE A 3 6.71 11.77 4.66
C ILE A 3 8.06 11.08 4.71
N HIS A 4 9.04 11.73 5.34
CA HIS A 4 10.39 11.20 5.45
C HIS A 4 10.51 10.30 6.68
N LEU A 5 10.67 8.99 6.45
CA LEU A 5 10.73 8.01 7.52
C LEU A 5 12.12 7.38 7.61
N ARG A 6 12.55 7.10 8.84
CA ARG A 6 13.76 6.33 9.10
C ARG A 6 13.42 5.14 9.96
N PHE A 7 13.68 3.94 9.49
CA PHE A 7 13.62 2.77 10.34
C PHE A 7 14.93 2.64 11.13
N ILE A 8 14.83 2.43 12.44
CA ILE A 8 15.97 2.25 13.35
C ILE A 8 15.81 0.93 14.08
N ASN A 9 16.78 0.02 13.91
CA ASN A 9 16.73 -1.26 14.60
C ASN A 9 17.43 -1.18 15.97
N ARG A 10 16.66 -1.14 17.06
CA ARG A 10 17.16 -1.28 18.44
C ARG A 10 16.80 -2.64 19.05
N SER A 11 16.42 -3.62 18.23
CA SER A 11 16.03 -4.96 18.68
C SER A 11 17.23 -5.79 19.13
N ASN A 12 16.93 -6.79 19.97
CA ASN A 12 17.86 -7.83 20.41
C ASN A 12 18.10 -8.91 19.36
N ASP A 13 17.35 -8.90 18.25
CA ASP A 13 17.44 -9.86 17.14
C ASP A 13 18.63 -9.58 16.19
N ARG A 14 19.28 -8.42 16.33
CA ARG A 14 20.51 -8.03 15.59
C ARG A 14 20.38 -8.03 14.06
N GLY A 15 19.16 -7.98 13.53
CA GLY A 15 18.88 -7.86 12.10
C GLY A 15 18.69 -9.19 11.35
N ASN A 16 18.41 -10.28 12.08
CA ASN A 16 18.09 -11.57 11.49
C ASN A 16 16.67 -11.61 10.88
N SER A 17 15.75 -10.79 11.40
CA SER A 17 14.37 -10.68 10.90
C SER A 17 14.24 -9.68 9.76
N GLU A 18 13.36 -9.99 8.80
CA GLU A 18 12.92 -9.02 7.82
C GLU A 18 11.78 -8.17 8.41
N VAL A 19 11.78 -6.88 8.11
CA VAL A 19 10.70 -5.98 8.51
C VAL A 19 9.89 -5.63 7.28
N VAL A 20 8.59 -5.87 7.36
CA VAL A 20 7.64 -5.58 6.29
C VAL A 20 6.78 -4.39 6.66
N LEU A 21 6.62 -3.47 5.73
CA LEU A 21 5.70 -2.35 5.81
C LEU A 21 4.67 -2.47 4.69
N PHE A 22 3.40 -2.28 5.02
CA PHE A 22 2.29 -2.43 4.09
C PHE A 22 1.13 -1.50 4.44
N GLN A 23 0.24 -1.29 3.47
CA GLN A 23 -1.04 -0.62 3.69
C GLN A 23 -2.17 -1.64 3.58
N ARG A 24 -3.28 -1.36 4.24
CA ARG A 24 -4.53 -2.11 4.04
C ARG A 24 -5.50 -1.22 3.28
N ASN A 25 -6.08 -1.76 2.21
CA ASN A 25 -7.27 -1.17 1.62
C ASN A 25 -8.41 -1.27 2.65
N VAL A 26 -9.06 -0.16 2.97
CA VAL A 26 -10.15 -0.13 3.97
C VAL A 26 -11.40 -0.85 3.43
N ILE A 27 -11.50 -1.01 2.11
CA ILE A 27 -12.57 -1.75 1.44
C ILE A 27 -11.95 -2.97 0.73
N PRO A 28 -11.49 -3.98 1.50
CA PRO A 28 -10.91 -5.18 0.92
C PRO A 28 -11.99 -6.01 0.23
N ASP A 29 -11.66 -6.61 -0.92
CA ASP A 29 -12.43 -7.75 -1.41
C ASP A 29 -12.12 -8.99 -0.57
N PHE A 30 -12.98 -10.02 -0.63
CA PHE A 30 -12.85 -11.24 0.17
C PHE A 30 -11.47 -11.92 0.02
N ASP A 31 -10.87 -11.81 -1.16
CA ASP A 31 -9.57 -12.42 -1.51
C ASP A 31 -8.41 -11.39 -1.60
N GLU A 32 -8.63 -10.14 -1.21
CA GLU A 32 -7.62 -9.08 -1.32
C GLU A 32 -6.62 -9.16 -0.16
N LEU A 33 -5.43 -9.70 -0.43
CA LEU A 33 -4.31 -9.68 0.50
C LEU A 33 -3.52 -8.37 0.36
N ALA A 34 -3.13 -7.77 1.49
CA ALA A 34 -2.29 -6.58 1.47
C ALA A 34 -0.94 -6.86 0.82
N ILE A 35 -0.37 -5.86 0.16
CA ILE A 35 0.89 -5.99 -0.57
C ILE A 35 2.05 -5.50 0.28
N ALA A 36 3.16 -6.24 0.27
CA ALA A 36 4.42 -5.88 0.90
C ALA A 36 5.02 -4.62 0.25
N TRP A 37 4.56 -3.44 0.66
CA TRP A 37 4.94 -2.17 0.05
C TRP A 37 6.44 -1.86 0.21
N LYS A 38 7.00 -2.16 1.38
CA LYS A 38 8.44 -2.07 1.62
C LYS A 38 8.92 -3.24 2.48
N VAL A 39 10.05 -3.84 2.11
CA VAL A 39 10.72 -4.86 2.90
C VAL A 39 12.14 -4.39 3.25
N ILE A 40 12.44 -4.33 4.54
CA ILE A 40 13.75 -3.97 5.07
C ILE A 40 14.43 -5.26 5.54
N ARG A 41 15.59 -5.55 4.97
CA ARG A 41 16.37 -6.76 5.27
C ARG A 41 17.75 -6.39 5.79
N PHE A 42 18.30 -7.24 6.65
CA PHE A 42 19.68 -7.14 7.13
C PHE A 42 20.03 -5.78 7.78
N CYS A 43 19.05 -5.10 8.38
CA CYS A 43 19.29 -3.88 9.12
C CYS A 43 19.81 -4.25 10.51
N GLY A 44 21.13 -4.15 10.71
CA GLY A 44 21.77 -4.49 12.00
C GLY A 44 21.32 -3.60 13.15
N ARG A 45 21.69 -3.98 14.39
CA ARG A 45 21.42 -3.16 15.58
C ARG A 45 22.05 -1.77 15.43
N ASP A 46 21.31 -0.75 15.84
CA ASP A 46 21.61 0.68 15.76
C ASP A 46 21.82 1.22 14.33
N CYS A 47 21.55 0.40 13.29
CA CYS A 47 21.56 0.83 11.90
C CYS A 47 20.23 1.51 11.52
N ILE A 48 20.31 2.32 10.47
CA ILE A 48 19.21 3.15 9.98
C ILE A 48 18.89 2.80 8.53
N HIS A 49 17.61 2.65 8.21
CA HIS A 49 17.13 2.51 6.84
C HIS A 49 16.16 3.65 6.48
N PRO A 50 16.61 4.68 5.74
CA PRO A 50 15.75 5.79 5.33
C PRO A 50 14.85 5.40 4.15
N PHE A 51 13.62 5.91 4.14
CA PHE A 51 12.70 5.79 3.02
C PHE A 51 11.65 6.91 3.03
N VAL A 52 10.98 7.10 1.89
CA VAL A 52 9.89 8.08 1.75
C VAL A 52 8.58 7.35 1.59
N TYR A 53 7.61 7.73 2.40
CA TYR A 53 6.21 7.35 2.25
C TYR A 53 5.46 8.50 1.57
N SER A 54 4.62 8.22 0.59
CA SER A 54 3.77 9.26 0.00
C SER A 54 2.33 9.09 0.48
N THR A 55 1.54 10.15 0.53
CA THR A 55 0.08 10.06 0.60
C THR A 55 -0.57 10.13 -0.79
N GLY A 56 0.22 10.40 -1.83
CA GLY A 56 -0.27 10.40 -3.20
C GLY A 56 -0.53 8.97 -3.67
N ILE A 57 -1.71 8.74 -4.23
CA ILE A 57 -2.10 7.48 -4.84
C ILE A 57 -2.06 7.64 -6.35
N GLU A 58 -1.57 6.61 -7.04
CA GLU A 58 -1.64 6.52 -8.49
C GLU A 58 -2.40 5.25 -8.88
N ILE A 59 -3.23 5.32 -9.91
CA ILE A 59 -4.00 4.18 -10.43
C ILE A 59 -3.48 3.82 -11.82
N ALA A 60 -3.33 2.52 -12.08
CA ALA A 60 -3.05 2.01 -13.41
C ALA A 60 -3.87 0.74 -13.70
N LEU A 61 -4.14 0.51 -14.97
CA LEU A 61 -4.65 -0.76 -15.45
C LEU A 61 -3.47 -1.73 -15.64
N GLY A 62 -3.70 -3.00 -15.38
CA GLY A 62 -2.75 -4.07 -15.65
C GLY A 62 -3.40 -5.29 -16.28
N ASP A 63 -2.57 -6.15 -16.85
CA ASP A 63 -2.94 -7.47 -17.37
C ASP A 63 -2.18 -8.60 -16.66
N GLU A 64 -2.52 -9.84 -16.98
CA GLU A 64 -1.93 -11.05 -16.38
C GLU A 64 -0.46 -11.28 -16.79
N HIS A 65 0.04 -10.52 -17.77
CA HIS A 65 1.42 -10.61 -18.26
C HIS A 65 2.34 -9.57 -17.64
N GLY A 66 1.86 -8.81 -16.65
CA GLY A 66 2.66 -7.79 -15.96
C GLY A 66 2.84 -6.49 -16.74
N ASN A 67 2.01 -6.24 -17.76
CA ASN A 67 1.99 -4.94 -18.42
C ASN A 67 1.10 -3.97 -17.65
N TYR A 68 1.47 -2.69 -17.64
CA TYR A 68 0.68 -1.63 -17.03
C TYR A 68 0.37 -0.51 -18.02
N SER A 69 -0.78 0.14 -17.86
CA SER A 69 -1.07 1.42 -18.51
C SER A 69 -0.23 2.54 -17.89
N PRO A 70 -0.18 3.73 -18.53
CA PRO A 70 0.23 4.94 -17.82
C PRO A 70 -0.56 5.11 -16.53
N ARG A 71 0.10 5.64 -15.50
CA ARG A 71 -0.48 5.92 -14.19
C ARG A 71 -1.22 7.24 -14.20
N ALA A 72 -2.37 7.29 -13.54
CA ALA A 72 -3.08 8.52 -13.24
C ALA A 72 -3.01 8.80 -11.75
N THR A 73 -2.63 10.01 -11.36
CA THR A 73 -2.76 10.46 -9.96
C THR A 73 -4.23 10.44 -9.57
N ALA A 74 -4.51 9.94 -8.37
CA ALA A 74 -5.86 9.85 -7.82
C ALA A 74 -5.93 10.47 -6.42
N GLN A 75 -7.05 11.15 -6.16
CA GLN A 75 -7.44 11.65 -4.85
C GLN A 75 -8.71 10.97 -4.35
N GLY A 76 -8.91 10.93 -3.03
CA GLY A 76 -10.14 10.39 -2.46
C GLY A 76 -11.37 11.15 -2.98
N GLY A 77 -12.39 10.43 -3.39
CA GLY A 77 -13.60 10.97 -4.03
C GLY A 77 -13.52 11.04 -5.55
N GLU A 78 -12.37 10.79 -6.16
CA GLU A 78 -12.25 10.79 -7.62
C GLU A 78 -12.76 9.49 -8.25
N ARG A 79 -13.29 9.64 -9.47
CA ARG A 79 -13.79 8.54 -10.28
C ARG A 79 -13.07 8.49 -11.62
N PHE A 80 -12.73 7.28 -12.02
CA PHE A 80 -12.14 6.95 -13.30
C PHE A 80 -12.99 5.92 -14.01
N VAL A 81 -12.85 5.90 -15.33
CA VAL A 81 -13.48 4.89 -16.17
C VAL A 81 -12.45 4.23 -17.06
N VAL A 82 -12.68 2.95 -17.30
CA VAL A 82 -11.94 2.17 -18.28
C VAL A 82 -12.73 2.19 -19.59
N GLY A 83 -12.13 2.80 -20.61
CA GLY A 83 -12.70 2.92 -21.94
C GLY A 83 -11.85 2.27 -23.02
N VAL A 84 -12.45 2.10 -24.19
CA VAL A 84 -11.75 1.68 -25.40
C VAL A 84 -10.82 2.82 -25.84
N HIS A 85 -9.56 2.49 -26.13
CA HIS A 85 -8.64 3.44 -26.77
C HIS A 85 -8.58 3.16 -28.29
N PRO A 86 -8.43 4.19 -29.14
CA PRO A 86 -8.33 4.01 -30.59
C PRO A 86 -7.20 3.04 -31.03
N THR A 87 -6.15 2.91 -30.23
CA THR A 87 -5.03 1.96 -30.47
C THR A 87 -5.25 0.58 -29.83
N GLY A 88 -6.48 0.24 -29.44
CA GLY A 88 -6.91 -1.11 -29.07
C GLY A 88 -6.85 -1.48 -27.58
N ARG A 89 -5.88 -0.99 -26.80
CA ARG A 89 -5.80 -1.32 -25.35
C ARG A 89 -6.69 -0.42 -24.50
N ALA A 90 -7.22 -0.97 -23.42
CA ALA A 90 -7.97 -0.21 -22.43
C ALA A 90 -7.18 1.01 -21.91
N ARG A 91 -7.88 2.11 -21.64
CA ARG A 91 -7.31 3.31 -21.01
C ARG A 91 -8.14 3.77 -19.85
N LEU A 92 -7.43 4.25 -18.83
CA LEU A 92 -7.99 4.95 -17.70
C LEU A 92 -8.17 6.42 -18.09
N THR A 93 -9.39 6.94 -17.92
CA THR A 93 -9.69 8.36 -18.08
C THR A 93 -10.48 8.84 -16.87
N ALA A 94 -10.24 10.08 -16.44
CA ALA A 94 -11.06 10.71 -15.42
C ALA A 94 -12.52 10.74 -15.88
N ASP A 95 -13.45 10.43 -14.97
CA ASP A 95 -14.88 10.48 -15.20
C ASP A 95 -15.41 11.68 -14.42
N PRO A 96 -15.64 12.84 -15.07
CA PRO A 96 -16.16 14.00 -14.36
C PRO A 96 -17.48 13.59 -13.71
N ALA A 97 -17.56 13.73 -12.39
CA ALA A 97 -18.72 13.31 -11.62
C ALA A 97 -19.99 13.96 -12.22
N PRO A 98 -21.10 13.22 -12.37
CA PRO A 98 -22.35 13.84 -12.81
C PRO A 98 -22.74 14.92 -11.80
N ALA A 99 -23.11 16.10 -12.31
CA ALA A 99 -23.62 17.20 -11.49
C ALA A 99 -24.84 16.70 -10.70
N GLY A 100 -24.66 16.48 -9.40
CA GLY A 100 -25.71 15.99 -8.48
C GLY A 100 -25.39 14.69 -7.72
N GLY A 101 -24.28 14.02 -8.00
CA GLY A 101 -23.84 12.83 -7.26
C GLY A 101 -22.71 13.15 -6.28
N ALA A 102 -23.01 13.79 -5.16
CA ALA A 102 -22.07 13.91 -4.04
C ALA A 102 -21.95 12.54 -3.34
N ASP A 103 -21.22 11.62 -3.94
CA ASP A 103 -20.71 10.48 -3.20
C ASP A 103 -19.61 11.04 -2.28
N ASN A 104 -20.00 11.48 -1.08
CA ASN A 104 -19.11 12.04 -0.04
C ASN A 104 -18.10 11.01 0.50
N SER A 105 -17.87 9.91 -0.23
CA SER A 105 -16.90 8.90 0.11
C SER A 105 -15.51 9.39 -0.27
N ALA A 106 -14.53 9.17 0.61
CA ALA A 106 -13.10 9.37 0.33
C ALA A 106 -12.56 8.27 -0.62
N ASP A 107 -13.41 7.70 -1.46
CA ASP A 107 -13.14 6.51 -2.26
C ASP A 107 -12.60 6.89 -3.63
N ILE A 108 -11.58 6.18 -4.06
CA ILE A 108 -11.13 6.19 -5.44
C ILE A 108 -11.91 5.10 -6.17
N GLN A 109 -12.72 5.48 -7.15
CA GLN A 109 -13.58 4.56 -7.89
C GLN A 109 -13.08 4.39 -9.33
N VAL A 110 -13.02 3.15 -9.80
CA VAL A 110 -12.66 2.82 -11.18
C VAL A 110 -13.73 1.91 -11.76
N VAL A 111 -14.48 2.39 -12.75
CA VAL A 111 -15.56 1.61 -13.38
C VAL A 111 -15.12 1.09 -14.73
N ASN A 112 -15.23 -0.21 -14.95
CA ASN A 112 -14.99 -0.78 -16.26
C ASN A 112 -16.20 -0.53 -17.18
N ARG A 113 -16.09 0.41 -18.12
CA ARG A 113 -17.15 0.75 -19.10
C ARG A 113 -16.95 0.04 -20.45
N MET A 114 -15.97 -0.86 -20.56
CA MET A 114 -15.80 -1.65 -21.77
C MET A 114 -16.96 -2.62 -21.97
N GLN A 115 -17.28 -2.95 -23.22
CA GLN A 115 -18.32 -3.93 -23.55
C GLN A 115 -17.86 -5.37 -23.26
N ARG A 116 -16.55 -5.62 -23.33
CA ARG A 116 -15.91 -6.92 -23.09
C ARG A 116 -14.50 -6.70 -22.56
N GLY A 117 -13.98 -7.70 -21.84
CA GLY A 117 -12.62 -7.69 -21.29
C GLY A 117 -12.59 -7.22 -19.84
N ALA A 118 -12.12 -8.11 -18.97
CA ALA A 118 -11.81 -7.77 -17.59
C ALA A 118 -10.42 -7.12 -17.52
N VAL A 119 -10.21 -6.24 -16.55
CA VAL A 119 -8.93 -5.56 -16.31
C VAL A 119 -8.52 -5.67 -14.86
N ASN A 120 -7.22 -5.70 -14.59
CA ASN A 120 -6.73 -5.54 -13.22
C ASN A 120 -6.57 -4.05 -12.95
N VAL A 121 -7.09 -3.59 -11.82
CA VAL A 121 -6.92 -2.20 -11.38
C VAL A 121 -5.93 -2.17 -10.23
N ASN A 122 -4.86 -1.43 -10.40
CA ASN A 122 -3.70 -1.43 -9.53
C ASN A 122 -3.55 -0.05 -8.89
N ALA A 123 -3.41 -0.01 -7.57
CA ALA A 123 -3.09 1.20 -6.83
C ALA A 123 -1.61 1.20 -6.44
N PHE A 124 -0.97 2.36 -6.60
CA PHE A 124 0.43 2.58 -6.30
C PHE A 124 0.62 3.72 -5.30
N ASN A 125 1.69 3.61 -4.52
CA ASN A 125 2.18 4.63 -3.62
C ASN A 125 3.69 4.82 -3.81
N ALA A 126 4.12 6.04 -4.11
CA ALA A 126 5.52 6.35 -4.44
C ALA A 126 6.09 5.37 -5.49
N GLY A 127 5.28 5.07 -6.51
CA GLY A 127 5.60 4.15 -7.60
C GLY A 127 5.60 2.66 -7.29
N LYS A 128 5.31 2.25 -6.04
CA LYS A 128 5.22 0.85 -5.61
C LYS A 128 3.77 0.39 -5.47
N LEU A 129 3.50 -0.87 -5.83
CA LEU A 129 2.16 -1.45 -5.76
C LEU A 129 1.72 -1.60 -4.29
N ILE A 130 0.49 -1.19 -3.98
CA ILE A 130 -0.10 -1.27 -2.63
C ILE A 130 -1.40 -2.07 -2.58
N ALA A 131 -2.15 -2.13 -3.69
CA ALA A 131 -3.35 -2.94 -3.82
C ALA A 131 -3.63 -3.30 -5.28
N THR A 132 -4.38 -4.38 -5.47
CA THR A 132 -4.85 -4.80 -6.79
C THR A 132 -6.24 -5.39 -6.68
N LYS A 133 -7.17 -4.88 -7.48
CA LYS A 133 -8.46 -5.53 -7.73
C LYS A 133 -8.39 -6.26 -9.06
N TRP A 134 -8.51 -7.58 -8.99
CA TRP A 134 -8.31 -8.48 -10.11
C TRP A 134 -9.58 -8.64 -10.92
N ALA A 135 -9.40 -8.83 -12.23
CA ALA A 135 -10.47 -9.24 -13.15
C ALA A 135 -11.77 -8.40 -13.03
N VAL A 136 -11.64 -7.08 -12.94
CA VAL A 136 -12.79 -6.16 -12.91
C VAL A 136 -13.52 -6.24 -14.24
N ALA A 137 -14.66 -6.93 -14.25
CA ALA A 137 -15.42 -7.21 -15.47
C ALA A 137 -16.18 -5.97 -15.97
N PRO A 138 -16.66 -5.98 -17.23
CA PRO A 138 -17.58 -4.97 -17.76
C PRO A 138 -18.71 -4.61 -16.78
N ALA A 139 -18.98 -3.32 -16.65
CA ALA A 139 -19.94 -2.71 -15.72
C ALA A 139 -19.63 -2.85 -14.22
N GLN A 140 -18.55 -3.55 -13.83
CA GLN A 140 -18.11 -3.61 -12.43
C GLN A 140 -17.25 -2.40 -12.05
N LYS A 141 -17.13 -2.20 -10.73
CA LYS A 141 -16.30 -1.15 -10.14
C LYS A 141 -15.23 -1.74 -9.23
N ALA A 142 -14.02 -1.18 -9.32
CA ALA A 142 -12.99 -1.29 -8.30
C ALA A 142 -13.05 -0.05 -7.41
N VAL A 143 -13.01 -0.24 -6.09
CA VAL A 143 -13.06 0.84 -5.11
C VAL A 143 -11.88 0.72 -4.16
N PHE A 144 -11.11 1.78 -4.02
CA PHE A 144 -9.98 1.84 -3.09
C PHE A 144 -10.21 2.93 -2.06
N ARG A 145 -9.84 2.64 -0.81
CA ARG A 145 -9.76 3.64 0.25
C ARG A 145 -8.49 3.42 1.05
N PHE A 146 -7.61 4.42 1.02
CA PHE A 146 -6.37 4.43 1.78
C PHE A 146 -6.41 5.56 2.80
N THR A 147 -6.05 5.26 4.03
CA THR A 147 -5.80 6.24 5.09
C THR A 147 -4.29 6.43 5.25
N PRO A 148 -3.82 7.56 5.80
CA PRO A 148 -2.39 7.78 6.06
C PRO A 148 -1.94 6.93 7.26
N VAL A 149 -1.98 5.61 7.09
CA VAL A 149 -1.64 4.61 8.10
C VAL A 149 -0.71 3.59 7.46
N LEU A 150 0.37 3.26 8.15
CA LEU A 150 1.31 2.23 7.75
C LEU A 150 1.28 1.09 8.76
N TRP A 151 1.11 -0.13 8.28
CA TRP A 151 1.25 -1.32 9.11
C TRP A 151 2.68 -1.83 9.01
N ILE A 152 3.23 -2.26 10.13
CA ILE A 152 4.59 -2.78 10.22
C ILE A 152 4.61 -4.08 11.04
N GLY A 153 5.44 -5.03 10.63
CA GLY A 153 5.65 -6.28 11.35
C GLY A 153 7.00 -6.91 11.01
N ALA A 154 7.41 -7.86 11.84
CA ALA A 154 8.53 -8.74 11.53
C ALA A 154 7.99 -9.99 10.81
N ALA A 155 8.60 -10.34 9.68
CA ALA A 155 8.21 -11.50 8.89
C ALA A 155 9.42 -12.15 8.22
N SER A 156 9.25 -13.31 7.62
CA SER A 156 10.30 -14.01 6.86
C SER A 156 9.80 -14.39 5.49
N GLN A 157 10.72 -14.46 4.52
CA GLN A 157 10.45 -14.85 3.14
C GLN A 157 9.44 -13.92 2.44
N VAL A 158 9.41 -12.64 2.83
CA VAL A 158 8.50 -11.66 2.23
C VAL A 158 9.20 -10.95 1.09
N GLN A 159 8.57 -10.94 -0.09
CA GLN A 159 9.09 -10.21 -1.25
C GLN A 159 8.36 -8.88 -1.41
N GLU A 160 9.12 -7.79 -1.57
CA GLU A 160 8.55 -6.46 -1.85
C GLU A 160 7.70 -6.49 -3.15
N GLY A 161 6.55 -5.82 -3.12
CA GLY A 161 5.59 -5.76 -4.23
C GLY A 161 4.73 -7.02 -4.42
N ARG A 162 4.84 -8.01 -3.53
CA ARG A 162 3.99 -9.21 -3.55
C ARG A 162 2.92 -9.18 -2.47
N ALA A 163 1.82 -9.91 -2.71
CA ALA A 163 0.79 -10.15 -1.71
C ALA A 163 1.38 -10.85 -0.48
N LEU A 164 1.00 -10.38 0.71
CA LEU A 164 1.37 -10.98 1.98
C LEU A 164 0.55 -12.24 2.21
N SER A 165 1.19 -13.27 2.76
CA SER A 165 0.47 -14.47 3.20
C SER A 165 -0.45 -14.14 4.36
N SER A 166 -1.53 -14.91 4.52
CA SER A 166 -2.45 -14.75 5.64
C SER A 166 -1.75 -14.84 6.99
N ALA A 167 -0.69 -15.65 7.10
CA ALA A 167 0.12 -15.78 8.32
C ALA A 167 0.81 -14.47 8.73
N VAL A 168 1.31 -13.69 7.76
CA VAL A 168 1.91 -12.37 8.03
C VAL A 168 0.83 -11.34 8.36
N LEU A 169 -0.38 -11.47 7.78
CA LEU A 169 -1.47 -10.53 8.08
C LEU A 169 -2.10 -10.78 9.46
N SER A 170 -2.11 -12.04 9.91
CA SER A 170 -2.63 -12.45 11.22
C SER A 170 -1.61 -12.35 12.36
N SER A 171 -0.35 -12.06 12.07
CA SER A 171 0.67 -11.85 13.11
C SER A 171 0.48 -10.50 13.81
N ASP A 172 1.22 -10.30 14.89
CA ASP A 172 1.24 -9.05 15.66
C ASP A 172 1.89 -7.92 14.83
N ASN A 173 1.04 -7.26 14.02
CA ASN A 173 1.42 -6.09 13.24
C ASN A 173 1.03 -4.82 14.00
N THR A 174 1.93 -3.84 14.02
CA THR A 174 1.66 -2.53 14.62
C THR A 174 1.11 -1.56 13.57
N MET A 175 0.05 -0.85 13.94
CA MET A 175 -0.51 0.23 13.13
C MET A 175 0.15 1.56 13.49
N LEU A 176 0.75 2.24 12.50
CA LEU A 176 1.41 3.53 12.67
C LEU A 176 0.60 4.63 11.95
N PRO A 177 -0.11 5.52 12.67
CA PRO A 177 -0.79 6.66 12.07
C PRO A 177 0.24 7.70 11.61
N LEU A 178 0.12 8.15 10.36
CA LEU A 178 1.01 9.12 9.71
C LEU A 178 0.33 10.45 9.37
N SER A 179 -0.93 10.63 9.81
CA SER A 179 -1.65 11.88 9.59
C SER A 179 -0.92 13.06 10.27
N GLY A 180 -0.69 14.13 9.52
CA GLY A 180 -0.03 15.34 10.03
C GLY A 180 1.46 15.18 10.33
N ILE A 181 2.12 14.10 9.88
CA ILE A 181 3.55 13.86 10.07
C ILE A 181 4.33 14.23 8.81
N ALA A 182 5.34 15.08 8.92
CA ALA A 182 6.30 15.41 7.87
C ALA A 182 7.51 14.45 7.89
N ALA A 183 7.98 14.08 9.09
CA ALA A 183 9.06 13.13 9.28
C ALA A 183 8.96 12.40 10.62
N ALA A 184 9.49 11.17 10.70
CA ALA A 184 9.57 10.43 11.96
C ALA A 184 10.58 9.27 11.89
N ASP A 185 11.00 8.80 13.06
CA ASP A 185 11.73 7.55 13.21
C ASP A 185 10.76 6.43 13.57
N ILE A 186 10.86 5.29 12.89
CA ILE A 186 10.20 4.05 13.27
C ILE A 186 11.23 3.19 13.98
N VAL A 187 11.08 3.08 15.30
CA VAL A 187 12.04 2.36 16.15
C VAL A 187 11.51 0.96 16.42
N MET A 188 12.32 -0.05 16.10
CA MET A 188 12.07 -1.45 16.41
C MET A 188 12.80 -1.87 17.67
N THR A 189 12.10 -2.48 18.62
CA THR A 189 12.63 -3.01 19.87
C THR A 189 12.20 -4.47 20.08
N GLY A 190 12.68 -5.11 21.14
CA GLY A 190 12.34 -6.51 21.45
C GLY A 190 13.09 -7.51 20.59
N GLY A 191 12.50 -8.67 20.31
CA GLY A 191 13.16 -9.77 19.61
C GLY A 191 14.20 -10.51 20.46
N GLY A 192 15.03 -11.30 19.77
CA GLY A 192 16.05 -12.15 20.37
C GLY A 192 15.69 -13.63 20.33
N SER A 193 16.57 -14.45 20.90
CA SER A 193 16.44 -15.91 20.94
C SER A 193 16.54 -16.43 22.36
N GLY A 194 15.83 -17.52 22.68
CA GLY A 194 15.91 -18.18 23.99
C GLY A 194 14.86 -17.68 24.98
N ALA A 195 15.06 -18.00 26.26
CA ALA A 195 14.07 -17.75 27.33
C ALA A 195 13.76 -16.26 27.56
N ASP A 196 14.67 -15.37 27.19
CA ASP A 196 14.52 -13.91 27.38
C ASP A 196 13.99 -13.18 26.13
N ALA A 197 13.62 -13.91 25.09
CA ALA A 197 13.09 -13.32 23.86
C ALA A 197 11.83 -12.48 24.15
N GLN A 198 11.82 -11.26 23.65
CA GLN A 198 10.68 -10.34 23.78
C GLN A 198 9.93 -10.24 22.45
N PRO A 199 8.61 -9.98 22.46
CA PRO A 199 7.88 -9.63 21.25
C PRO A 199 8.51 -8.42 20.55
N PHE A 200 8.44 -8.37 19.22
CA PHE A 200 8.88 -7.18 18.49
C PHE A 200 7.90 -6.03 18.75
N GLY A 201 8.47 -4.87 19.10
CA GLY A 201 7.72 -3.63 19.26
C GLY A 201 8.12 -2.62 18.20
N PHE A 202 7.15 -1.85 17.71
CA PHE A 202 7.38 -0.74 16.78
C PHE A 202 6.72 0.53 17.31
N ALA A 203 7.46 1.64 17.32
CA ALA A 203 6.95 2.93 17.76
C ALA A 203 7.47 4.07 16.88
N LEU A 204 6.69 5.15 16.81
CA LEU A 204 7.14 6.41 16.22
C LEU A 204 7.89 7.23 17.28
N GLU A 205 9.10 7.64 16.95
CA GLU A 205 9.94 8.55 17.74
C GLU A 205 10.35 9.76 16.88
N ASN A 206 10.82 10.83 17.51
CA ASN A 206 11.35 12.03 16.83
C ASN A 206 10.42 12.59 15.74
N VAL A 207 9.11 12.65 16.05
CA VAL A 207 8.07 13.05 15.10
C VAL A 207 8.13 14.55 14.82
N VAL A 208 8.14 14.90 13.54
CA VAL A 208 8.03 16.27 13.02
C VAL A 208 6.67 16.40 12.33
N HIS A 209 5.92 17.42 12.69
CA HIS A 209 4.60 17.71 12.12
C HIS A 209 4.66 18.72 10.97
N VAL A 210 3.65 18.68 10.10
CA VAL A 210 3.44 19.66 9.01
C VAL A 210 2.88 20.98 9.49
#